data_AF-A0AAW6MAQ8-F1
#
_entry.id   AF-A0AAW6MAQ8-F1
#
_cell.length_a   1.000
_cell.length_b   1.000
_cell.length_c   1.000
_cell.angle_alpha   90.00
_cell.angle_beta   90.00
_cell.angle_gamma   90.00
#
_symmetry.space_group_name_H-M   'P 1'
#
loop_
_entity.id
_entity.type
_entity.pdbx_description
1 polymer ?
#
loop_
_entity_poly.entity_id
_entity_poly.type
_entity_poly.pdbx_seq_one_letter_code
_entity_poly.pdbx_strand_id
1 'polypeptide(L)' 'MKTIGGFSNTGDKNILFAEGAAPEAISEGAFANCDSLLTVTLPNCIKKIGKKAFFSCDTLQNITLPTAIDSILTSTFSG' A
#
# COMPACT_ATOMS: atom_id res chain seq x y z
N MET A 1 3.63 -4.59 -16.10
CA MET A 1 3.99 -4.30 -14.69
C MET A 1 2.93 -4.91 -13.79
N LYS A 2 3.30 -5.80 -12.87
CA LYS A 2 2.35 -6.33 -11.88
C LYS A 2 2.14 -5.28 -10.79
N THR A 3 0.89 -5.07 -10.39
CA THR A 3 0.55 -4.03 -9.42
C THR A 3 -0.33 -4.57 -8.32
N ILE A 4 -0.17 -4.00 -7.12
CA ILE A 4 -1.07 -4.20 -5.98
C ILE A 4 -2.17 -3.14 -6.08
N GLY A 5 -3.43 -3.55 -6.02
CA GLY A 5 -4.59 -2.66 -6.07
C GLY A 5 -5.86 -3.39 -5.67
N GLY A 6 -6.95 -2.64 -5.49
CA GLY A 6 -8.29 -3.20 -5.22
C GLY A 6 -8.60 -3.51 -3.76
N PHE A 7 -7.85 -2.95 -2.81
CA PHE A 7 -8.09 -3.08 -1.36
C PHE A 7 -8.78 -1.85 -0.75
N SER A 8 -9.24 -0.91 -1.56
CA SER A 8 -9.93 0.29 -1.07
C SER A 8 -11.17 -0.07 -0.25
N ASN A 9 -11.37 0.59 0.90
CA ASN A 9 -12.45 0.32 1.85
C ASN A 9 -12.44 -1.11 2.42
N THR A 10 -11.29 -1.79 2.45
CA THR A 10 -11.22 -3.10 3.10
C THR A 10 -11.39 -2.99 4.62
N GLY A 11 -12.08 -3.98 5.20
CA GLY A 11 -12.15 -4.17 6.65
C GLY A 11 -10.96 -4.95 7.22
N ASP A 12 -9.98 -5.31 6.38
CA ASP A 12 -8.80 -6.06 6.81
C ASP A 12 -7.92 -5.20 7.72
N LYS A 13 -7.52 -5.78 8.86
CA LYS A 13 -6.62 -5.11 9.80
C LYS A 13 -5.16 -5.22 9.41
N ASN A 14 -4.78 -6.33 8.79
CA ASN A 14 -3.40 -6.64 8.44
C ASN A 14 -3.36 -7.23 7.04
N ILE A 15 -2.53 -6.66 6.18
CA ILE A 15 -2.37 -7.14 4.81
C ILE A 15 -0.93 -7.62 4.61
N LEU A 16 -0.80 -8.87 4.19
CA LEU A 16 0.46 -9.53 3.88
C LEU A 16 0.43 -10.06 2.45
N PHE A 17 1.44 -9.69 1.66
CA PHE A 17 1.61 -10.19 0.29
C PHE A 17 2.62 -11.34 0.28
N ALA A 18 2.25 -12.47 -0.30
CA ALA A 18 3.14 -13.64 -0.43
C ALA A 18 4.33 -13.32 -1.36
N GLU A 19 5.51 -13.85 -1.01
CA GLU A 19 6.68 -13.80 -1.89
C GLU A 19 6.43 -14.63 -3.15
N GLY A 20 6.87 -14.11 -4.30
CA GLY A 20 6.76 -14.79 -5.60
C GLY A 20 5.83 -14.13 -6.62
N ALA A 21 4.87 -13.29 -6.18
CA ALA A 21 4.05 -12.52 -7.12
C ALA A 21 4.87 -11.43 -7.86
N ALA A 22 5.88 -10.88 -7.17
CA ALA A 22 6.76 -9.79 -7.62
C ALA A 22 6.02 -8.56 -8.20
N PRO A 23 5.09 -7.93 -7.45
CA PRO A 23 4.51 -6.66 -7.87
C PRO A 23 5.56 -5.55 -7.79
N GLU A 24 5.56 -4.68 -8.79
CA GLU A 24 6.54 -3.59 -8.90
C GLU A 24 5.92 -2.24 -8.52
N ALA A 25 4.60 -2.15 -8.41
CA ALA A 25 3.93 -0.93 -7.99
C ALA A 25 2.65 -1.17 -7.19
N ILE A 26 2.24 -0.15 -6.46
CA ILE A 26 0.93 -0.02 -5.83
C ILE A 26 0.12 0.98 -6.64
N SER A 27 -1.11 0.62 -7.02
CA SER A 27 -1.99 1.48 -7.81
C SER A 27 -2.44 2.71 -7.03
N GLU A 28 -2.92 3.72 -7.74
CA GLU A 28 -3.61 4.85 -7.12
C GLU A 28 -4.80 4.36 -6.30
N GLY A 29 -4.95 4.89 -5.08
CA GLY A 29 -6.04 4.52 -4.17
C GLY A 29 -6.10 3.06 -3.74
N ALA A 30 -5.01 2.28 -3.92
CA ALA A 30 -5.02 0.83 -3.72
C ALA A 30 -5.61 0.38 -2.38
N PHE A 31 -5.34 1.13 -1.31
CA PHE A 31 -5.81 0.92 0.05
C PHE A 31 -6.54 2.16 0.58
N ALA A 32 -7.15 2.99 -0.27
CA ALA A 32 -7.83 4.20 0.22
C ALA A 32 -9.03 3.87 1.11
N ASN A 33 -9.29 4.72 2.11
CA ASN A 33 -10.41 4.66 3.06
C ASN A 33 -10.45 3.36 3.88
N CYS A 34 -9.30 2.86 4.32
CA CYS A 34 -9.24 1.64 5.13
C CYS A 34 -9.13 1.96 6.62
N ASP A 35 -10.26 2.30 7.23
CA ASP A 35 -10.36 2.73 8.65
C ASP A 35 -10.12 1.61 9.67
N SER A 36 -9.93 0.37 9.21
CA SER A 36 -9.57 -0.77 10.06
C SER A 36 -8.13 -1.23 9.87
N LEU A 37 -7.44 -0.72 8.85
CA LEU A 37 -6.11 -1.18 8.46
C LEU A 37 -5.07 -0.66 9.46
N LEU A 38 -4.41 -1.57 10.17
CA LEU A 38 -3.40 -1.28 11.18
C LEU A 38 -1.98 -1.43 10.64
N THR A 39 -1.75 -2.48 9.84
CA THR A 39 -0.43 -2.82 9.31
C THR A 39 -0.48 -3.32 7.87
N VAL A 40 0.56 -2.97 7.11
CA VAL A 40 0.76 -3.44 5.73
C VAL A 40 2.23 -3.81 5.55
N THR A 41 2.47 -5.06 5.17
CA THR A 41 3.82 -5.54 4.81
C THR A 41 3.93 -5.62 3.30
N LEU A 42 4.64 -4.65 2.71
CA LEU A 42 4.83 -4.57 1.27
C LEU A 42 5.99 -5.47 0.79
N PRO A 43 5.89 -6.06 -0.41
CA PRO A 43 7.01 -6.77 -1.02
C PRO A 43 8.19 -5.85 -1.31
N ASN A 44 9.42 -6.33 -1.09
CA ASN A 44 10.65 -5.57 -1.30
C ASN A 44 10.89 -5.12 -2.76
N CYS A 45 10.20 -5.74 -3.72
CA CYS A 45 10.31 -5.45 -5.16
C CYS A 45 9.44 -4.27 -5.63
N ILE A 46 8.65 -3.65 -4.75
CA ILE A 46 7.84 -2.49 -5.08
C ILE A 46 8.76 -1.29 -5.33
N LYS A 47 8.65 -0.72 -6.53
CA LYS A 47 9.39 0.47 -6.99
C LYS A 47 8.56 1.74 -6.91
N LYS A 48 7.24 1.64 -7.07
CA LYS A 48 6.36 2.82 -7.13
C LYS A 48 5.12 2.67 -6.26
N ILE A 49 4.80 3.69 -5.48
CA ILE A 49 3.53 3.78 -4.74
C ILE A 49 2.66 4.89 -5.33
N GLY A 50 1.46 4.51 -5.74
CA GLY A 50 0.48 5.38 -6.38
C GLY A 50 0.02 6.56 -5.51
N LYS A 51 -0.55 7.57 -6.18
CA LYS A 51 -1.19 8.71 -5.53
C LYS A 51 -2.30 8.18 -4.61
N LYS A 52 -2.46 8.77 -3.42
CA LYS A 52 -3.52 8.38 -2.48
C LYS A 52 -3.57 6.88 -2.14
N ALA A 53 -2.48 6.12 -2.30
CA ALA A 53 -2.53 4.67 -2.14
C ALA A 53 -2.98 4.22 -0.73
N PHE A 54 -2.69 5.00 0.31
CA PHE A 54 -3.17 4.81 1.69
C PHE A 54 -3.87 6.09 2.19
N PHE A 55 -4.68 6.71 1.31
CA PHE A 55 -5.43 7.91 1.66
C PHE A 55 -6.58 7.57 2.63
N SER A 56 -6.79 8.37 3.68
CA SER A 56 -7.83 8.16 4.69
C SER A 56 -7.71 6.79 5.36
N CYS A 57 -6.49 6.40 5.75
CA CYS A 57 -6.22 5.19 6.53
C CYS A 57 -5.80 5.57 7.94
N ASP A 58 -6.69 6.20 8.68
CA ASP A 58 -6.38 6.91 9.93
C ASP A 58 -5.90 5.96 11.05
N THR A 59 -6.21 4.67 10.92
CA THR A 59 -5.76 3.62 11.85
C THR A 59 -4.43 2.98 11.46
N LEU A 60 -3.85 3.32 10.30
CA LEU A 60 -2.61 2.72 9.82
C LEU A 60 -1.44 3.22 10.68
N GLN A 61 -0.99 2.39 11.60
CA GLN A 61 0.06 2.76 12.56
C GLN A 61 1.46 2.52 11.99
N ASN A 62 1.63 1.47 11.20
CA ASN A 62 2.94 1.05 10.71
C ASN A 62 2.86 0.61 9.24
N ILE A 63 3.78 1.12 8.44
CA ILE A 63 4.07 0.62 7.11
C ILE A 63 5.57 0.44 6.93
N THR A 64 5.97 -0.77 6.54
CA THR A 64 7.37 -1.03 6.18
C THR A 64 7.56 -0.69 4.71
N LEU A 65 8.43 0.29 4.44
CA LEU A 65 8.75 0.67 3.07
C LEU A 65 9.64 -0.38 2.38
N PRO A 66 9.40 -0.67 1.09
CA PRO A 66 10.26 -1.54 0.28
C PRO A 66 11.66 -0.98 0.13
N THR A 67 12.67 -1.86 0.04
CA THR A 67 14.07 -1.45 -0.18
C THR A 67 14.33 -0.92 -1.58
N ALA A 68 13.56 -1.35 -2.59
CA ALA A 68 13.72 -0.95 -3.99
C ALA A 68 12.82 0.23 -4.39
N ILE A 69 12.34 1.03 -3.43
CA ILE A 69 11.41 2.12 -3.71
C ILE A 69 12.09 3.25 -4.51
N ASP A 70 11.58 3.54 -5.70
CA ASP A 70 12.05 4.63 -6.58
C ASP A 70 11.15 5.87 -6.47
N SER A 71 9.86 5.70 -6.20
CA SER A 71 8.90 6.80 -6.23
C SER A 71 7.70 6.61 -5.31
N ILE A 72 7.40 7.63 -4.51
CA ILE A 72 6.19 7.76 -3.69
C ILE A 72 5.46 9.02 -4.15
N LEU A 73 4.18 8.89 -4.51
CA LEU A 73 3.42 10.00 -5.08
C LEU A 73 2.71 10.86 -4.01
N THR A 74 2.10 11.95 -4.44
CA THR A 74 1.44 12.91 -3.54
C THR A 74 0.30 12.26 -2.75
N SER A 75 0.15 12.67 -1.49
CA SER A 75 -0.93 12.21 -0.59
C SER A 75 -0.99 10.69 -0.40
N THR A 76 0.10 9.95 -0.66
CA THR A 76 0.14 8.49 -0.49
C THR A 76 -0.24 8.07 0.93
N PHE A 77 0.21 8.78 1.97
CA PHE A 77 -0.04 8.48 3.39
C PHE A 77 -0.81 9.62 4.08
N SER A 78 -1.81 10.18 3.40
CA SER A 78 -2.61 11.29 3.95
C SER A 78 -3.85 10.72 4.63
N GLY A 79 -3.95 10.89 5.94
CA GLY A 79 -5.04 10.51 6.84
C GLY A 79 -4.77 11.13 8.20
#